data_AF-A0AAD5D410-F1
#
_entry.id   AF-A0AAD5D410-F1
#
_cell.length_a   1.000
_cell.length_b   1.000
_cell.length_c   1.000
_cell.angle_alpha   90.00
_cell.angle_beta   90.00
_cell.angle_gamma   90.00
#
_symmetry.space_group_name_H-M   'P 1'
#
loop_
_entity.id
_entity.type
_entity.pdbx_description
1 polymer ?
#
loop_
_entity_poly.entity_id
_entity_poly.type
_entity_poly.pdbx_seq_one_letter_code
_entity_poly.pdbx_strand_id
1 'polypeptide(L)'
;GKSPSIKIDWLPSYSELKAALETYGFLFHSPTEDSSDTEMIFGDSESGEAPQNIRTWIKYVAAFSRYRNVHCTFTISEAEELVVVIICLLLDRQLLGLSVDLNECMLALVNFFTDDEWNFSCVQVAKSVASRVPKDMNSLRAVECIPAVHGPTKLLRSEIALRILLGCFDKIIVEIIHFTQELLGSADLETIVENGEEVIRQLTLINLKDKSCDLFKIYIYLVLTENWFLYNPLLEDNQLLNEMWGLFLRNCSCQINITDSRSYAPKVRSKASYLLQGTTDRLL
;
A
#
# COMPACT_ATOMS: atom_id res chain seq x y z
N GLY A 1 38.48 -28.16 -17.31
CA GLY A 1 38.62 -28.03 -15.84
C GLY A 1 37.24 -27.93 -15.24
N LYS A 2 36.93 -28.72 -14.21
CA LYS A 2 35.68 -28.57 -13.44
C LYS A 2 35.82 -27.31 -12.60
N SER A 3 34.90 -26.36 -12.76
CA SER A 3 34.77 -25.21 -11.86
C SER A 3 34.50 -25.74 -10.44
N PRO A 4 35.17 -25.21 -9.41
CA PRO A 4 34.91 -25.63 -8.03
C PRO A 4 33.45 -25.31 -7.68
N SER A 5 32.71 -26.31 -7.20
CA SER A 5 31.36 -26.11 -6.67
C SER A 5 31.52 -25.41 -5.31
N ILE A 6 31.20 -24.12 -5.27
CA ILE A 6 31.09 -23.38 -4.01
C ILE A 6 29.94 -24.00 -3.23
N LYS A 7 30.24 -24.61 -2.08
CA LYS A 7 29.24 -25.12 -1.16
C LYS A 7 28.95 -24.02 -0.16
N ILE A 8 27.71 -23.52 -0.15
CA ILE A 8 27.27 -22.55 0.84
C ILE A 8 26.86 -23.35 2.07
N ASP A 9 27.59 -23.17 3.18
CA ASP A 9 27.40 -23.98 4.39
C ASP A 9 26.21 -23.53 5.24
N TRP A 10 25.79 -22.26 5.13
CA TRP A 10 24.66 -21.72 5.87
C TRP A 10 24.01 -20.54 5.13
N LEU A 11 22.67 -20.46 5.23
CA LEU A 11 21.83 -19.40 4.70
C LEU A 11 20.74 -19.08 5.72
N PRO A 12 20.51 -17.80 6.08
CA PRO A 12 19.49 -17.46 7.05
C PRO A 12 18.09 -17.78 6.51
N SER A 13 17.33 -18.49 7.34
CA SER A 13 15.91 -18.78 7.19
C SER A 13 15.06 -17.53 7.43
N TYR A 14 13.80 -17.56 6.97
CA TYR A 14 12.84 -16.49 7.25
C TYR A 14 12.72 -16.18 8.75
N SER A 15 12.69 -17.20 9.61
CA SER A 15 12.60 -17.02 11.06
C SER A 15 13.79 -16.27 11.65
N GLU A 16 15.01 -16.54 11.16
CA GLU A 16 16.21 -15.80 11.56
C GLU A 16 16.19 -14.35 11.07
N LEU A 17 15.68 -14.11 9.85
CA LEU A 17 15.47 -12.76 9.33
C LEU A 17 14.44 -11.97 10.16
N LYS A 18 13.34 -12.63 10.55
CA LYS A 18 12.29 -12.05 11.40
C LYS A 18 12.83 -11.67 12.77
N ALA A 19 13.53 -12.58 13.43
CA ALA A 19 14.15 -12.33 14.74
C ALA A 19 15.16 -11.16 14.68
N ALA A 20 15.92 -11.06 13.59
CA ALA A 20 16.83 -9.93 13.38
C ALA A 20 16.06 -8.60 13.27
N LEU A 21 14.96 -8.55 12.50
CA LEU A 21 14.12 -7.36 12.36
C LEU A 21 13.50 -6.93 13.70
N GLU A 22 13.01 -7.90 14.50
CA GLU A 22 12.50 -7.64 15.84
C GLU A 22 13.60 -7.07 16.76
N THR A 23 14.83 -7.58 16.65
CA THR A 23 15.99 -7.07 17.39
C THR A 23 16.33 -5.62 16.99
N TYR A 24 16.14 -5.26 15.72
CA TYR A 24 16.25 -3.87 15.26
C TYR A 24 15.05 -2.99 15.63
N GLY A 25 14.03 -3.54 16.30
CA GLY A 25 12.86 -2.82 16.78
C GLY A 25 11.69 -2.77 15.79
N PHE A 26 11.69 -3.60 14.74
CA PHE A 26 10.55 -3.70 13.84
C PHE A 26 9.39 -4.47 14.48
N LEU A 27 8.19 -3.88 14.46
CA LEU A 27 6.98 -4.49 15.00
C LEU A 27 6.13 -5.07 13.87
N PHE A 28 6.10 -6.40 13.76
CA PHE A 28 5.31 -7.11 12.74
C PHE A 28 3.80 -6.98 12.98
N HIS A 29 3.36 -6.94 14.24
CA HIS A 29 1.97 -6.75 14.60
C HIS A 29 1.77 -5.31 15.10
N SER A 30 0.73 -4.64 14.62
CA SER A 30 0.30 -3.37 15.21
C SER A 30 -0.06 -3.61 16.67
N PRO A 31 0.37 -2.75 17.62
CA PRO A 31 -0.19 -2.82 18.96
C PRO A 31 -1.69 -2.56 18.85
N THR A 32 -2.49 -3.59 19.09
CA THR A 32 -3.88 -3.43 19.49
C THR A 32 -3.87 -2.53 20.73
N GLU A 33 -4.75 -1.54 20.81
CA GLU A 33 -4.94 -0.78 22.05
C GLU A 33 -5.08 -1.77 23.22
N ASP A 34 -4.33 -1.51 24.28
CA ASP A 34 -4.20 -2.31 25.51
C ASP A 34 -3.33 -3.58 25.45
N SER A 35 -2.01 -3.40 25.57
CA SER A 35 -1.18 -4.30 26.36
C SER A 35 0.01 -3.54 26.93
N SER A 36 -0.11 -3.14 28.19
CA SER A 36 0.99 -2.65 29.02
C SER A 36 1.99 -3.77 29.30
N ASP A 37 3.27 -3.39 29.35
CA ASP A 37 4.41 -4.08 29.94
C ASP A 37 4.73 -5.48 29.42
N THR A 38 5.65 -5.53 28.46
CA THR A 38 6.50 -6.72 28.26
C THR A 38 7.94 -6.32 28.51
N GLU A 39 8.48 -6.76 29.66
CA GLU A 39 9.91 -6.69 29.98
C GLU A 39 10.74 -7.37 28.88
N MET A 40 11.78 -6.69 28.40
CA MET A 40 12.77 -7.26 27.48
C MET A 40 13.57 -8.34 28.20
N ILE A 41 13.27 -9.61 27.92
CA ILE A 41 14.15 -10.73 28.27
C ILE A 41 15.13 -10.92 27.11
N PHE A 42 16.37 -10.47 27.29
CA PHE A 42 17.50 -10.87 26.44
C PHE A 42 17.79 -12.35 26.68
N GLY A 43 17.28 -13.21 25.80
CA GLY A 43 17.66 -14.62 25.75
C GLY A 43 18.88 -14.80 24.85
N ASP A 44 20.03 -15.10 25.45
CA ASP A 44 21.22 -15.58 24.73
C ASP A 44 20.89 -16.93 24.07
N SER A 45 20.53 -16.87 22.79
CA SER A 45 20.46 -18.02 21.90
C SER A 45 21.64 -17.93 20.94
N GLU A 46 22.58 -18.85 21.04
CA GLU A 46 23.63 -19.09 20.04
C GLU A 46 22.99 -19.51 18.71
N SER A 47 22.50 -18.54 17.93
CA SER A 47 22.14 -18.70 16.53
C SER A 47 23.32 -18.22 15.67
N GLY A 48 23.61 -18.95 14.59
CA GLY A 48 24.61 -18.53 13.61
C GLY A 48 24.35 -17.08 13.19
N GLU A 49 25.36 -16.23 13.32
CA GLU A 49 25.21 -14.77 13.33
C GLU A 49 24.27 -14.26 12.23
N ALA A 50 23.09 -13.78 12.64
CA ALA A 50 22.19 -13.03 11.78
C ALA A 50 22.96 -11.84 11.15
N PRO A 51 22.49 -11.29 10.02
CA PRO A 51 23.19 -10.17 9.39
C PRO A 51 23.37 -9.01 10.37
N GLN A 52 24.62 -8.77 10.80
CA GLN A 52 24.98 -7.73 11.78
C GLN A 52 24.65 -6.29 11.30
N ASN A 53 24.23 -6.13 10.04
CA ASN A 53 23.83 -4.87 9.45
C ASN A 53 22.58 -5.05 8.58
N ILE A 54 21.55 -4.22 8.82
CA ILE A 54 20.31 -4.15 8.04
C ILE A 54 20.55 -4.08 6.52
N ARG A 55 21.63 -3.43 6.06
CA ARG A 55 21.98 -3.37 4.63
C ARG A 55 22.33 -4.75 4.05
N THR A 56 23.04 -5.57 4.80
CA THR A 56 23.39 -6.93 4.38
C THR A 56 22.13 -7.78 4.30
N TRP A 57 21.21 -7.61 5.26
CA TRP A 57 19.90 -8.24 5.26
C TRP A 57 19.07 -7.85 4.03
N ILE A 58 18.94 -6.55 3.72
CA ILE A 58 18.20 -6.07 2.53
C ILE A 58 18.76 -6.71 1.25
N LYS A 59 20.10 -6.71 1.10
CA LYS A 59 20.76 -7.29 -0.07
C LYS A 59 20.59 -8.80 -0.16
N TYR A 60 20.60 -9.49 0.99
CA TYR A 60 20.34 -10.92 1.07
C TYR A 60 18.93 -11.23 0.56
N VAL A 61 17.91 -10.57 1.10
CA VAL A 61 16.51 -10.77 0.67
C VAL A 61 16.37 -10.51 -0.82
N ALA A 62 16.91 -9.39 -1.32
CA ALA A 62 16.88 -9.04 -2.73
C ALA A 62 17.52 -10.10 -3.64
N ALA A 63 18.67 -10.65 -3.24
CA ALA A 63 19.34 -11.70 -4.00
C ALA A 63 18.49 -12.97 -4.05
N PHE A 64 17.98 -13.43 -2.90
CA PHE A 64 17.21 -14.68 -2.83
C PHE A 64 15.87 -14.60 -3.57
N SER A 65 15.19 -13.46 -3.54
CA SER A 65 13.96 -13.25 -4.30
C SER A 65 14.17 -13.43 -5.81
N ARG A 66 15.36 -13.10 -6.33
CA ARG A 66 15.70 -13.26 -7.77
C ARG A 66 15.98 -14.71 -8.17
N TYR A 67 16.34 -15.58 -7.24
CA TYR A 67 16.76 -16.97 -7.51
C TYR A 67 15.78 -18.02 -7.01
N ARG A 68 14.48 -17.67 -6.90
CA ARG A 68 13.39 -18.56 -6.46
C ARG A 68 13.45 -19.96 -7.10
N ASN A 69 13.72 -20.03 -8.40
CA ASN A 69 13.73 -21.29 -9.17
C ASN A 69 14.91 -22.22 -8.85
N VAL A 70 15.95 -21.72 -8.17
CA VAL A 70 17.15 -22.48 -7.82
C VAL A 70 17.14 -22.86 -6.34
N HIS A 71 16.71 -21.93 -5.48
CA HIS A 71 16.58 -22.14 -4.04
C HIS A 71 15.33 -21.41 -3.56
N CYS A 72 14.24 -22.15 -3.30
CA CYS A 72 13.02 -21.56 -2.77
C CYS A 72 13.18 -21.42 -1.25
N THR A 73 13.71 -20.27 -0.79
CA THR A 73 13.95 -20.02 0.64
C THR A 73 12.73 -19.45 1.34
N PHE A 74 11.82 -18.77 0.61
CA PHE A 74 10.63 -18.14 1.17
C PHE A 74 9.37 -18.79 0.61
N THR A 75 8.37 -18.97 1.46
CA THR A 75 6.99 -19.22 1.06
C THR A 75 6.35 -17.93 0.52
N ILE A 76 5.20 -18.06 -0.14
CA ILE A 76 4.42 -16.91 -0.65
C ILE A 76 4.08 -15.94 0.49
N SER A 77 3.58 -16.46 1.62
CA SER A 77 3.19 -15.63 2.77
C SER A 77 4.38 -14.91 3.42
N GLU A 78 5.53 -15.58 3.49
CA GLU A 78 6.76 -14.94 4.00
C GLU A 78 7.24 -13.83 3.05
N ALA A 79 7.15 -14.05 1.73
CA ALA A 79 7.47 -13.02 0.75
C ALA A 79 6.49 -11.83 0.84
N GLU A 80 5.20 -12.08 1.08
CA GLU A 80 4.21 -11.01 1.32
C GLU A 80 4.59 -10.18 2.55
N GLU A 81 4.90 -10.83 3.67
CA GLU A 81 5.31 -10.15 4.91
C GLU A 81 6.60 -9.33 4.70
N LEU A 82 7.56 -9.86 3.94
CA LEU A 82 8.77 -9.11 3.57
C LEU A 82 8.48 -7.89 2.69
N VAL A 83 7.55 -7.96 1.74
CA VAL A 83 7.14 -6.77 0.96
C VAL A 83 6.57 -5.68 1.89
N VAL A 84 5.71 -6.07 2.85
CA VAL A 84 5.15 -5.16 3.85
C VAL A 84 6.26 -4.52 4.69
N VAL A 85 7.22 -5.31 5.18
CA VAL A 85 8.38 -4.82 5.94
C VAL A 85 9.13 -3.77 5.13
N ILE A 86 9.48 -4.06 3.87
CA ILE A 86 10.24 -3.13 3.03
C ILE A 86 9.48 -1.81 2.82
N ILE A 87 8.16 -1.87 2.62
CA ILE A 87 7.32 -0.65 2.52
C ILE A 87 7.36 0.14 3.82
N CYS A 88 7.22 -0.53 4.98
CA CYS A 88 7.32 0.13 6.29
C CYS A 88 8.70 0.76 6.52
N LEU A 89 9.79 0.11 6.12
CA LEU A 89 11.14 0.67 6.21
C LEU A 89 11.33 1.89 5.29
N LEU A 90 10.71 1.90 4.10
CA LEU A 90 10.72 3.05 3.20
C LEU A 90 9.92 4.24 3.73
N LEU A 91 8.92 3.99 4.58
CA LEU A 91 8.17 5.02 5.28
C LEU A 91 8.96 5.64 6.44
N ASP A 92 9.94 4.91 6.98
CA ASP A 92 10.81 5.42 8.03
C ASP A 92 11.86 6.38 7.47
N ARG A 93 11.72 7.65 7.85
CA ARG A 93 12.62 8.73 7.43
C ARG A 93 14.05 8.54 7.92
N GLN A 94 14.27 7.79 9.00
CA GLN A 94 15.61 7.49 9.50
C GLN A 94 16.39 6.59 8.53
N LEU A 95 15.68 5.84 7.69
CA LEU A 95 16.26 4.89 6.73
C LEU A 95 16.35 5.44 5.31
N LEU A 96 16.19 6.75 5.11
CA LEU A 96 16.25 7.38 3.78
C LEU A 96 17.57 7.07 3.04
N GLY A 97 18.68 6.94 3.78
CA GLY A 97 19.99 6.55 3.25
C GLY A 97 20.07 5.12 2.69
N LEU A 98 19.05 4.29 2.93
CA LEU A 98 18.91 2.93 2.40
C LEU A 98 17.87 2.85 1.27
N SER A 99 17.26 3.96 0.86
CA SER A 99 16.16 3.98 -0.11
C SER A 99 16.48 3.26 -1.43
N VAL A 100 17.71 3.37 -1.94
CA VAL A 100 18.13 2.65 -3.15
C VAL A 100 18.13 1.14 -2.93
N ASP A 101 18.76 0.65 -1.87
CA ASP A 101 18.80 -0.79 -1.56
C ASP A 101 17.39 -1.32 -1.26
N LEU A 102 16.56 -0.56 -0.54
CA LEU A 102 15.17 -0.91 -0.23
C LEU A 102 14.29 -0.99 -1.49
N ASN A 103 14.44 -0.04 -2.42
CA ASN A 103 13.71 -0.08 -3.69
C ASN A 103 14.14 -1.25 -4.57
N GLU A 104 15.44 -1.54 -4.65
CA GLU A 104 15.93 -2.73 -5.36
C GLU A 104 15.41 -4.03 -4.74
N CYS A 105 15.35 -4.09 -3.40
CA CYS A 105 14.79 -5.22 -2.67
C CYS A 105 13.29 -5.36 -2.90
N MET A 106 12.53 -4.26 -2.87
CA MET A 106 11.10 -4.27 -3.19
C MET A 106 10.86 -4.81 -4.59
N LEU A 107 11.61 -4.34 -5.59
CA LEU A 107 11.49 -4.83 -6.97
C LEU A 107 11.81 -6.31 -7.07
N ALA A 108 12.84 -6.79 -6.36
CA ALA A 108 13.18 -8.21 -6.34
C ALA A 108 12.07 -9.05 -5.70
N LEU A 109 11.51 -8.59 -4.58
CA LEU A 109 10.42 -9.27 -3.86
C LEU A 109 9.12 -9.28 -4.66
N VAL A 110 8.75 -8.16 -5.30
CA VAL A 110 7.53 -8.13 -6.11
C VAL A 110 7.66 -9.06 -7.33
N ASN A 111 8.86 -9.18 -7.91
CA ASN A 111 9.13 -10.11 -9.00
C ASN A 111 9.39 -11.57 -8.53
N PHE A 112 9.32 -11.84 -7.22
CA PHE A 112 9.39 -13.21 -6.70
C PHE A 112 8.14 -14.01 -7.09
N PHE A 113 6.98 -13.35 -7.09
CA PHE A 113 5.68 -13.95 -7.36
C PHE A 113 5.50 -14.20 -8.86
N THR A 114 4.81 -15.29 -9.20
CA THR A 114 4.27 -15.42 -10.57
C THR A 114 3.12 -14.44 -10.77
N ASP A 115 2.72 -14.18 -12.02
CA ASP A 115 1.60 -13.27 -12.30
C ASP A 115 0.30 -13.71 -11.58
N ASP A 116 0.02 -15.01 -11.56
CA ASP A 116 -1.16 -15.58 -10.88
C ASP A 116 -1.09 -15.43 -9.35
N GLU A 117 0.07 -15.71 -8.76
CA GLU A 117 0.27 -15.53 -7.31
C GLU A 117 0.18 -14.06 -6.92
N TRP A 118 0.76 -13.18 -7.74
CA TRP A 118 0.80 -11.75 -7.47
C TRP A 118 -0.59 -11.14 -7.43
N ASN A 119 -1.53 -11.59 -8.27
CA ASN A 119 -2.90 -11.08 -8.26
C ASN A 119 -3.56 -11.22 -6.87
N PHE A 120 -3.33 -12.34 -6.18
CA PHE A 120 -3.82 -12.54 -4.81
C PHE A 120 -2.93 -11.86 -3.76
N SER A 121 -1.62 -12.06 -3.86
CA SER A 121 -0.65 -11.54 -2.88
C SER A 121 -0.61 -10.02 -2.83
N CYS A 122 -0.79 -9.34 -3.96
CA CYS A 122 -0.89 -7.88 -4.04
C CYS A 122 -2.00 -7.34 -3.12
N VAL A 123 -3.17 -8.00 -3.12
CA VAL A 123 -4.31 -7.63 -2.26
C VAL A 123 -3.98 -7.85 -0.78
N GLN A 124 -3.34 -8.96 -0.43
CA GLN A 124 -2.99 -9.26 0.96
C GLN A 124 -1.93 -8.30 1.51
N VAL A 125 -0.89 -8.03 0.73
CA VAL A 125 0.13 -7.02 1.04
C VAL A 125 -0.51 -5.66 1.20
N ALA A 126 -1.39 -5.25 0.28
CA ALA A 126 -2.03 -3.95 0.34
C ALA A 126 -2.93 -3.78 1.58
N LYS A 127 -3.72 -4.80 1.93
CA LYS A 127 -4.50 -4.83 3.18
C LYS A 127 -3.59 -4.67 4.40
N SER A 128 -2.49 -5.42 4.42
CA SER A 128 -1.48 -5.40 5.47
C SER A 128 -0.76 -4.06 5.61
N VAL A 129 -0.48 -3.37 4.51
CA VAL A 129 0.10 -2.01 4.54
C VAL A 129 -0.95 -1.02 5.02
N ALA A 130 -2.15 -1.04 4.45
CA ALA A 130 -3.21 -0.09 4.79
C ALA A 130 -3.62 -0.14 6.27
N SER A 131 -3.59 -1.33 6.90
CA SER A 131 -3.89 -1.47 8.34
C SER A 131 -2.80 -0.89 9.25
N ARG A 132 -1.56 -0.75 8.76
CA ARG A 132 -0.41 -0.22 9.51
C ARG A 132 -0.18 1.28 9.29
N VAL A 133 -0.71 1.85 8.20
CA VAL A 133 -0.46 3.24 7.81
C VAL A 133 -1.50 4.17 8.43
N PRO A 134 -1.07 5.22 9.17
CA PRO A 134 -2.00 6.23 9.65
C PRO A 134 -2.73 6.95 8.50
N LYS A 135 -4.00 7.30 8.73
CA LYS A 135 -4.88 8.00 7.79
C LYS A 135 -4.56 9.51 7.70
N ASP A 136 -3.29 9.83 7.50
CA ASP A 136 -2.72 11.17 7.42
C ASP A 136 -1.78 11.30 6.21
N MET A 137 -0.81 12.22 6.22
CA MET A 137 0.18 12.35 5.13
C MET A 137 0.98 11.07 4.87
N ASN A 138 1.11 10.16 5.83
CA ASN A 138 1.79 8.88 5.64
C ASN A 138 1.01 7.95 4.71
N SER A 139 -0.32 8.12 4.60
CA SER A 139 -1.12 7.45 3.57
C SER A 139 -0.61 7.74 2.16
N LEU A 140 -0.25 9.00 1.89
CA LEU A 140 0.30 9.37 0.58
C LEU A 140 1.71 8.81 0.40
N ARG A 141 2.53 8.86 1.44
CA ARG A 141 3.90 8.34 1.39
C ARG A 141 3.93 6.82 1.15
N ALA A 142 2.99 6.08 1.70
CA ALA A 142 2.93 4.62 1.55
C ALA A 142 2.74 4.20 0.09
N VAL A 143 2.05 5.05 -0.68
CA VAL A 143 1.82 4.87 -2.11
C VAL A 143 2.98 5.46 -2.91
N GLU A 144 3.47 6.64 -2.53
CA GLU A 144 4.53 7.37 -3.24
C GLU A 144 5.92 6.74 -3.12
N CYS A 145 6.20 6.03 -2.02
CA CYS A 145 7.48 5.34 -1.82
C CYS A 145 7.65 4.10 -2.72
N ILE A 146 6.57 3.63 -3.35
CA ILE A 146 6.59 2.50 -4.28
C ILE A 146 6.93 3.01 -5.68
N PRO A 147 8.04 2.55 -6.29
CA PRO A 147 8.43 2.97 -7.62
C PRO A 147 7.38 2.54 -8.66
N ALA A 148 6.79 3.49 -9.39
CA ALA A 148 5.80 3.21 -10.43
C ALA A 148 6.44 2.80 -11.78
N VAL A 149 7.44 1.92 -11.73
CA VAL A 149 8.27 1.57 -12.90
C VAL A 149 7.74 0.32 -13.62
N HIS A 150 7.26 -0.68 -12.88
CA HIS A 150 6.84 -1.98 -13.42
C HIS A 150 5.35 -2.26 -13.16
N GLY A 151 4.75 -3.14 -13.98
CA GLY A 151 3.33 -3.53 -13.86
C GLY A 151 2.94 -3.96 -12.43
N PRO A 152 3.64 -4.93 -11.83
CA PRO A 152 3.36 -5.38 -10.46
C PRO A 152 3.41 -4.27 -9.40
N THR A 153 4.42 -3.39 -9.47
CA THR A 153 4.54 -2.25 -8.54
C THR A 153 3.47 -1.17 -8.76
N LYS A 154 3.03 -0.97 -10.01
CA LYS A 154 1.92 -0.08 -10.35
C LYS A 154 0.61 -0.61 -9.77
N LEU A 155 0.35 -1.91 -9.94
CA LEU A 155 -0.80 -2.59 -9.35
C LEU A 155 -0.80 -2.48 -7.81
N LEU A 156 0.35 -2.73 -7.18
CA LEU A 156 0.49 -2.59 -5.72
C LEU A 156 0.18 -1.18 -5.22
N ARG A 157 0.69 -0.18 -5.93
CA ARG A 157 0.46 1.23 -5.63
C ARG A 157 -1.03 1.58 -5.73
N SER A 158 -1.70 1.11 -6.77
CA SER A 158 -3.15 1.26 -6.94
C SER A 158 -3.93 0.57 -5.81
N GLU A 159 -3.60 -0.69 -5.51
CA GLU A 159 -4.32 -1.49 -4.52
C GLU A 159 -4.14 -0.93 -3.11
N ILE A 160 -2.93 -0.51 -2.71
CA ILE A 160 -2.70 0.17 -1.42
C ILE A 160 -3.53 1.44 -1.33
N ALA A 161 -3.59 2.24 -2.40
CA ALA A 161 -4.37 3.46 -2.40
C ALA A 161 -5.87 3.18 -2.18
N LEU A 162 -6.42 2.16 -2.86
CA LEU A 162 -7.80 1.69 -2.63
C LEU A 162 -8.01 1.20 -1.19
N ARG A 163 -7.10 0.37 -0.65
CA ARG A 163 -7.25 -0.18 0.71
C ARG A 163 -7.20 0.91 1.79
N ILE A 164 -6.37 1.94 1.61
CA ILE A 164 -6.37 3.10 2.52
C ILE A 164 -7.68 3.90 2.38
N LEU A 165 -8.18 4.12 1.16
CA LEU A 165 -9.46 4.79 0.93
C LEU A 165 -10.61 4.04 1.60
N LEU A 166 -10.69 2.73 1.41
CA LEU A 166 -11.67 1.87 2.10
C LEU A 166 -11.56 2.09 3.61
N GLY A 167 -10.34 2.01 4.15
CA GLY A 167 -10.05 2.35 5.54
C GLY A 167 -10.63 3.68 6.01
N CYS A 168 -10.57 4.72 5.18
CA CYS A 168 -11.09 6.05 5.51
C CYS A 168 -12.63 6.09 5.61
N PHE A 169 -13.31 5.18 4.91
CA PHE A 169 -14.77 5.05 4.88
C PHE A 169 -15.29 3.80 5.62
N ASP A 170 -14.42 2.98 6.22
CA ASP A 170 -14.74 1.68 6.84
C ASP A 170 -15.97 1.71 7.76
N LYS A 171 -16.14 2.74 8.59
CA LYS A 171 -17.32 2.83 9.48
C LYS A 171 -18.63 2.85 8.68
N ILE A 172 -18.65 3.60 7.58
CA ILE A 172 -19.82 3.76 6.72
C ILE A 172 -20.00 2.52 5.85
N ILE A 173 -18.91 1.95 5.35
CA ILE A 173 -18.92 0.76 4.49
C ILE A 173 -19.37 -0.47 5.29
N VAL A 174 -18.89 -0.67 6.52
CA VAL A 174 -19.33 -1.77 7.40
C VAL A 174 -20.80 -1.65 7.77
N GLU A 175 -21.31 -0.44 8.04
CA GLU A 175 -22.74 -0.21 8.29
C GLU A 175 -23.61 -0.58 7.07
N ILE A 176 -23.15 -0.25 5.86
CA ILE A 176 -23.85 -0.57 4.61
C ILE A 176 -23.76 -2.07 4.30
N ILE A 177 -22.58 -2.68 4.44
CA ILE A 177 -22.38 -4.13 4.21
C ILE A 177 -23.20 -4.94 5.20
N HIS A 178 -23.25 -4.54 6.47
CA HIS A 178 -24.10 -5.20 7.46
C HIS A 178 -25.58 -5.13 7.05
N PHE A 179 -26.03 -3.97 6.55
CA PHE A 179 -27.39 -3.80 6.05
C PHE A 179 -27.68 -4.63 4.78
N THR A 180 -26.74 -4.72 3.84
CA THR A 180 -26.94 -5.45 2.57
C THR A 180 -26.75 -6.97 2.72
N GLN A 181 -25.85 -7.43 3.57
CA GLN A 181 -25.66 -8.86 3.88
C GLN A 181 -26.88 -9.46 4.57
N GLU A 182 -27.59 -8.69 5.40
CA GLU A 182 -28.86 -9.10 6.01
C GLU A 182 -29.97 -9.30 4.96
N LEU A 183 -29.81 -8.74 3.75
CA LEU A 183 -30.79 -8.78 2.66
C LEU A 183 -30.46 -9.76 1.52
N LEU A 184 -29.18 -10.04 1.21
CA LEU A 184 -28.83 -10.73 -0.06
C LEU A 184 -28.08 -12.06 0.03
N GLY A 185 -27.46 -12.43 1.15
CA GLY A 185 -26.73 -13.71 1.25
C GLY A 185 -25.44 -13.74 0.40
N SER A 186 -24.35 -14.14 1.04
CA SER A 186 -22.95 -14.05 0.59
C SER A 186 -22.65 -14.46 -0.86
N ALA A 187 -21.83 -13.68 -1.56
CA ALA A 187 -20.92 -14.19 -2.58
C ALA A 187 -19.59 -13.40 -2.59
N ASP A 188 -18.49 -14.14 -2.45
CA ASP A 188 -17.12 -13.66 -2.59
C ASP A 188 -16.78 -13.37 -4.06
N LEU A 189 -15.91 -12.37 -4.26
CA LEU A 189 -15.30 -11.87 -5.50
C LEU A 189 -15.99 -10.68 -6.19
N GLU A 190 -17.31 -10.51 -6.07
CA GLU A 190 -18.04 -9.30 -6.52
C GLU A 190 -17.79 -8.09 -5.59
N THR A 191 -17.33 -8.37 -4.38
CA THR A 191 -17.14 -7.41 -3.29
C THR A 191 -16.04 -6.37 -3.56
N ILE A 192 -15.03 -6.63 -4.39
CA ILE A 192 -13.95 -5.64 -4.64
C ILE A 192 -14.42 -4.51 -5.57
N VAL A 193 -15.27 -4.84 -6.56
CA VAL A 193 -15.85 -3.86 -7.49
C VAL A 193 -16.94 -3.04 -6.77
N GLU A 194 -17.78 -3.71 -5.97
CA GLU A 194 -18.78 -3.03 -5.11
C GLU A 194 -18.11 -2.07 -4.11
N ASN A 195 -16.96 -2.46 -3.53
CA ASN A 195 -16.22 -1.62 -2.58
C ASN A 195 -15.61 -0.38 -3.25
N GLY A 196 -15.16 -0.48 -4.51
CA GLY A 196 -14.61 0.65 -5.26
C GLY A 196 -15.67 1.69 -5.63
N GLU A 197 -16.81 1.24 -6.15
CA GLU A 197 -17.95 2.12 -6.47
C GLU A 197 -18.45 2.87 -5.24
N GLU A 198 -18.54 2.18 -4.11
CA GLU A 198 -18.94 2.79 -2.85
C GLU A 198 -17.98 3.90 -2.40
N VAL A 199 -16.67 3.68 -2.50
CA VAL A 199 -15.67 4.71 -2.16
C VAL A 199 -15.89 5.97 -2.99
N ILE A 200 -16.04 5.84 -4.32
CA ILE A 200 -16.27 7.01 -5.16
C ILE A 200 -17.62 7.65 -4.86
N ARG A 201 -18.66 6.85 -4.59
CA ARG A 201 -19.97 7.36 -4.17
C ARG A 201 -19.85 8.23 -2.93
N GLN A 202 -19.16 7.75 -1.89
CA GLN A 202 -18.91 8.51 -0.67
C GLN A 202 -18.17 9.81 -0.96
N LEU A 203 -17.15 9.79 -1.84
CA LEU A 203 -16.46 11.00 -2.26
C LEU A 203 -17.41 12.03 -2.90
N THR A 204 -18.32 11.60 -3.79
CA THR A 204 -19.27 12.51 -4.45
C THR A 204 -20.27 13.16 -3.50
N LEU A 205 -20.57 12.52 -2.36
CA LEU A 205 -21.50 13.00 -1.34
C LEU A 205 -20.88 14.04 -0.37
N ILE A 206 -19.56 14.23 -0.41
CA ILE A 206 -18.87 15.19 0.46
C ILE A 206 -19.33 16.62 0.13
N ASN A 207 -19.89 17.30 1.14
CA ASN A 207 -20.27 18.70 1.01
C ASN A 207 -19.06 19.63 1.17
N LEU A 208 -18.38 19.92 0.06
CA LEU A 208 -17.19 20.77 0.04
C LEU A 208 -17.47 22.25 0.38
N LYS A 209 -18.73 22.69 0.28
CA LYS A 209 -19.15 24.06 0.64
C LYS A 209 -19.27 24.25 2.14
N ASP A 210 -19.44 23.17 2.91
CA ASP A 210 -19.49 23.24 4.36
C ASP A 210 -18.13 23.73 4.89
N LYS A 211 -18.14 24.78 5.71
CA LYS A 211 -16.95 25.33 6.35
C LYS A 211 -16.28 24.34 7.30
N SER A 212 -17.03 23.36 7.82
CA SER A 212 -16.51 22.29 8.67
C SER A 212 -15.78 21.18 7.89
N CYS A 213 -15.92 21.14 6.56
CA CYS A 213 -15.29 20.13 5.72
C CYS A 213 -13.75 20.25 5.77
N ASP A 214 -13.11 19.14 6.13
CA ASP A 214 -11.66 19.02 6.26
C ASP A 214 -11.00 18.84 4.88
N LEU A 215 -10.61 19.95 4.25
CA LEU A 215 -9.99 19.95 2.93
C LEU A 215 -8.60 19.31 2.91
N PHE A 216 -7.95 19.13 4.06
CA PHE A 216 -6.71 18.36 4.13
C PHE A 216 -6.98 16.87 3.88
N LYS A 217 -8.03 16.31 4.49
CA LYS A 217 -8.50 14.95 4.17
C LYS A 217 -8.96 14.81 2.72
N ILE A 218 -9.68 15.82 2.20
CA ILE A 218 -10.09 15.80 0.78
C ILE A 218 -8.88 15.74 -0.15
N TYR A 219 -7.81 16.47 0.17
CA TYR A 219 -6.58 16.38 -0.61
C TYR A 219 -5.96 14.98 -0.56
N ILE A 220 -5.95 14.33 0.61
CA ILE A 220 -5.46 12.96 0.75
C ILE A 220 -6.30 12.02 -0.13
N TYR A 221 -7.63 12.08 -0.01
CA TYR A 221 -8.53 11.23 -0.80
C TYR A 221 -8.33 11.45 -2.30
N LEU A 222 -8.25 12.71 -2.74
CA LEU A 222 -8.00 13.07 -4.13
C LEU A 222 -6.72 12.43 -4.69
N VAL A 223 -5.62 12.47 -3.93
CA VAL A 223 -4.34 11.88 -4.35
C VAL A 223 -4.41 10.35 -4.33
N LEU A 224 -5.04 9.75 -3.32
CA LEU A 224 -5.18 8.30 -3.27
C LEU A 224 -6.05 7.79 -4.43
N THR A 225 -7.17 8.45 -4.73
CA THR A 225 -8.05 8.06 -5.84
C THR A 225 -7.34 8.21 -7.19
N GLU A 226 -6.55 9.26 -7.39
CA GLU A 226 -5.70 9.38 -8.58
C GLU A 226 -4.75 8.19 -8.71
N ASN A 227 -4.06 7.79 -7.63
CA ASN A 227 -3.12 6.67 -7.67
C ASN A 227 -3.82 5.33 -7.92
N TRP A 228 -5.04 5.16 -7.41
CA TRP A 228 -5.88 4.00 -7.69
C TRP A 228 -6.29 3.95 -9.16
N PHE A 229 -6.81 5.05 -9.71
CA PHE A 229 -7.27 5.11 -11.12
C PHE A 229 -6.12 5.05 -12.13
N LEU A 230 -4.96 5.62 -11.81
CA LEU A 230 -3.85 5.72 -12.76
C LEU A 230 -3.24 4.37 -13.13
N TYR A 231 -3.31 3.38 -12.24
CA TYR A 231 -2.59 2.13 -12.38
C TYR A 231 -3.47 0.88 -12.33
N ASN A 232 -4.80 1.05 -12.33
CA ASN A 232 -5.72 -0.08 -12.38
C ASN A 232 -6.33 -0.21 -13.78
N PRO A 233 -5.88 -1.17 -14.59
CA PRO A 233 -6.40 -1.35 -15.96
C PRO A 233 -7.88 -1.74 -15.98
N LEU A 234 -8.42 -2.33 -14.91
CA LEU A 234 -9.83 -2.72 -14.82
C LEU A 234 -10.78 -1.51 -14.72
N LEU A 235 -10.25 -0.31 -14.46
CA LEU A 235 -11.02 0.92 -14.35
C LEU A 235 -11.09 1.72 -15.65
N GLU A 236 -10.25 1.40 -16.64
CA GLU A 236 -10.25 2.12 -17.92
C GLU A 236 -11.62 1.98 -18.62
N ASP A 237 -12.22 0.79 -18.55
CA ASP A 237 -13.50 0.49 -19.20
C ASP A 237 -14.74 0.68 -18.29
N ASN A 238 -14.56 0.99 -16.99
CA ASN A 238 -15.70 1.21 -16.09
C ASN A 238 -16.23 2.64 -16.21
N GLN A 239 -17.16 2.83 -17.15
CA GLN A 239 -17.77 4.14 -17.43
C GLN A 239 -18.40 4.78 -16.19
N LEU A 240 -19.10 4.01 -15.36
CA LEU A 240 -19.76 4.52 -14.16
C LEU A 240 -18.77 5.12 -13.17
N LEU A 241 -17.69 4.39 -12.85
CA LEU A 241 -16.63 4.85 -11.97
C LEU A 241 -15.94 6.10 -12.50
N ASN A 242 -15.68 6.15 -13.81
CA ASN A 242 -15.08 7.32 -14.47
C ASN A 242 -15.99 8.55 -14.41
N GLU A 243 -17.30 8.38 -14.61
CA GLU A 243 -18.28 9.46 -14.50
C GLU A 243 -18.38 10.01 -13.07
N MET A 244 -18.43 9.13 -12.07
CA MET A 244 -18.48 9.51 -10.66
C MET A 244 -17.18 10.18 -10.20
N TRP A 245 -16.03 9.68 -10.65
CA TRP A 245 -14.73 10.32 -10.40
C TRP A 245 -14.68 11.72 -11.03
N GLY A 246 -15.10 11.85 -12.29
CA GLY A 246 -15.20 13.15 -12.96
C GLY A 246 -16.17 14.11 -12.27
N LEU A 247 -17.26 13.62 -11.67
CA LEU A 247 -18.15 14.42 -10.83
C LEU A 247 -17.45 14.90 -9.55
N PHE A 248 -16.77 14.02 -8.84
CA PHE A 248 -16.02 14.41 -7.63
C PHE A 248 -14.93 15.45 -7.95
N LEU A 249 -14.17 15.25 -9.03
CA LEU A 249 -13.18 16.22 -9.49
C LEU A 249 -13.81 17.59 -9.80
N ARG A 250 -14.95 17.62 -10.50
CA ARG A 250 -15.70 18.87 -10.76
C ARG A 250 -16.15 19.53 -9.46
N ASN A 251 -16.61 18.75 -8.49
CA ASN A 251 -16.97 19.28 -7.18
C ASN A 251 -15.77 19.93 -6.48
N CYS A 252 -14.62 19.24 -6.44
CA CYS A 252 -13.37 19.77 -5.88
C CYS A 252 -12.88 21.05 -6.58
N SER A 253 -13.01 21.12 -7.90
CA SER A 253 -12.57 22.28 -8.68
C SER A 253 -13.53 23.47 -8.56
N CYS A 254 -14.85 23.23 -8.58
CA CYS A 254 -15.85 24.30 -8.75
C CYS A 254 -16.53 24.72 -7.45
N GLN A 255 -16.67 23.82 -6.46
CA GLN A 255 -17.40 24.14 -5.22
C GLN A 255 -16.52 24.82 -4.17
N ILE A 256 -15.20 24.71 -4.28
CA ILE A 256 -14.24 25.42 -3.43
C ILE A 256 -13.95 26.78 -4.07
N ASN A 257 -14.36 27.87 -3.40
CA ASN A 257 -14.20 29.22 -3.94
C ASN A 257 -12.71 29.60 -4.04
N ILE A 258 -12.35 30.45 -5.02
CA ILE A 258 -10.99 31.00 -5.14
C ILE A 258 -10.59 31.84 -3.93
N THR A 259 -11.55 32.44 -3.25
CA THR A 259 -11.33 33.23 -2.02
C THR A 259 -11.46 32.40 -0.75
N ASP A 260 -11.57 31.07 -0.86
CA ASP A 260 -11.65 30.19 0.30
C ASP A 260 -10.31 30.15 1.05
N SER A 261 -10.34 30.53 2.32
CA SER A 261 -9.18 30.65 3.20
C SER A 261 -8.85 29.38 3.97
N ARG A 262 -9.66 28.32 3.86
CA ARG A 262 -9.38 27.03 4.51
C ARG A 262 -8.04 26.47 4.01
N SER A 263 -7.27 25.88 4.93
CA SER A 263 -6.03 25.20 4.57
C SER A 263 -6.30 24.14 3.50
N TYR A 264 -5.39 23.99 2.54
CA TYR A 264 -5.50 23.07 1.40
C TYR A 264 -6.57 23.40 0.34
N ALA A 265 -7.44 24.42 0.51
CA ALA A 265 -8.39 24.83 -0.52
C ALA A 265 -7.76 25.08 -1.91
N PRO A 266 -6.64 25.84 -2.02
CA PRO A 266 -5.98 26.01 -3.30
C PRO A 266 -5.41 24.70 -3.87
N LYS A 267 -4.85 23.83 -3.01
CA LYS A 267 -4.23 22.57 -3.42
C LYS A 267 -5.25 21.59 -4.00
N VAL A 268 -6.40 21.42 -3.32
CA VAL A 268 -7.48 20.54 -3.78
C VAL A 268 -8.02 21.03 -5.14
N ARG A 269 -8.33 22.32 -5.24
CA ARG A 269 -8.87 22.92 -6.46
C ARG A 269 -7.90 22.81 -7.64
N SER A 270 -6.65 23.23 -7.46
CA SER A 270 -5.65 23.19 -8.54
C SER A 270 -5.36 21.76 -9.00
N LYS A 271 -5.24 20.81 -8.08
CA LYS A 271 -5.01 19.41 -8.44
C LYS A 271 -6.23 18.81 -9.15
N ALA A 272 -7.45 19.05 -8.66
CA ALA A 272 -8.65 18.56 -9.32
C ALA A 272 -8.83 19.15 -10.73
N SER A 273 -8.57 20.45 -10.91
CA SER A 273 -8.59 21.09 -12.22
C SER A 273 -7.56 20.50 -13.19
N TYR A 274 -6.36 20.19 -12.71
CA TYR A 274 -5.32 19.54 -13.52
C TYR A 274 -5.75 18.13 -13.96
N LEU A 275 -6.32 17.35 -13.04
CA LEU A 275 -6.79 15.99 -13.34
C LEU A 275 -7.96 15.98 -14.33
N LEU A 276 -8.90 16.93 -14.22
CA LEU A 276 -10.02 17.05 -15.17
C LEU A 276 -9.55 17.30 -16.60
N GLN A 277 -8.51 18.12 -16.77
CA GLN A 277 -7.92 18.37 -18.09
C GLN A 277 -7.35 17.05 -18.65
N GLY A 278 -6.57 16.32 -17.85
CA GLY A 278 -6.01 15.03 -18.26
C GLY A 278 -7.04 13.92 -18.50
N THR A 279 -8.20 13.92 -17.82
CA THR A 279 -9.28 12.95 -18.09
C THR A 279 -9.98 13.24 -19.42
N THR A 280 -10.10 14.52 -19.80
CA THR A 280 -10.72 14.91 -21.08
C THR A 280 -9.86 14.47 -22.27
N ASP A 281 -8.54 14.51 -22.12
CA ASP A 281 -7.59 14.05 -23.15
C ASP A 281 -7.54 12.52 -23.31
N ARG A 282 -8.05 11.74 -22.36
CA ARG A 282 -8.15 10.27 -22.45
C ARG A 282 -9.46 9.78 -23.08
N LEU A 283 -10.45 10.65 -23.22
CA LEU A 283 -11.79 10.34 -23.78
C LEU A 283 -11.95 10.83 -25.24
N LEU A 284 -10.89 11.41 -25.83
CA LEU A 284 -10.80 11.82 -27.24
C LEU A 284 -9.86 10.88 -28.00
#